data_AF-A0A9E3EIF9-F1
#
_entry.id   AF-A0A9E3EIF9-F1
#
_cell.length_a   1.000
_cell.length_b   1.000
_cell.length_c   1.000
_cell.angle_alpha   90.00
_cell.angle_beta   90.00
_cell.angle_gamma   90.00
#
_symmetry.space_group_name_H-M   'P 1'
#
loop_
_entity.id
_entity.type
_entity.pdbx_description
1 polymer ?
#
loop_
_entity_poly.entity_id
_entity_poly.type
_entity_poly.pdbx_seq_one_letter_code
_entity_poly.pdbx_strand_id
1 'polypeptide(L)'
;MVQITKDNAYDAVAPDNFPAMLEPERYGRRSTAFDKIISATNDHFWDPLDKKYIDFDQPFDLAAETIMPRGFFPIFSTRIGDRMSEADKIKFANEASRWQISGILHGEQGALALSASLCHILKDPGAQEYAANQTREEARHVTAFSAYIKARWGSPLPCGETLKNMLTEIVGAPEVYKKIVGMQMLVEGLAMGAFATLYQKSQDPLLVKLCQLVMTDEAFHHKFGKIWADRTIPKLTPEEHNIVEDWAAQCFQTLLFNLVNSEQMQSVYASVGIDWQEARAAILEAYTDDDRRESMKQSTNIFRVLIKTLLNAGIVTERTRAF
;
A
#
# COMPACT_ATOMS: atom_id res chain seq x y z
N MET A 1 -0.51 15.45 -22.92
CA MET A 1 -0.11 14.28 -22.10
C MET A 1 0.35 13.19 -23.04
N VAL A 2 1.47 12.53 -22.75
CA VAL A 2 1.90 11.35 -23.52
C VAL A 2 1.13 10.15 -22.98
N GLN A 3 0.25 9.56 -23.80
CA GLN A 3 -0.46 8.32 -23.44
C GLN A 3 0.48 7.13 -23.70
N ILE A 4 1.10 6.62 -22.63
CA ILE A 4 2.04 5.48 -22.70
C ILE A 4 1.29 4.12 -22.69
N THR A 5 -0.01 4.10 -22.44
CA THR A 5 -0.84 2.90 -22.55
C THR A 5 -0.99 2.43 -24.01
N LYS A 6 -0.73 1.16 -24.30
CA LYS A 6 -0.75 0.55 -25.66
C LYS A 6 -1.80 -0.55 -25.86
N ASP A 7 -2.75 -0.66 -24.94
CA ASP A 7 -3.84 -1.64 -25.00
C ASP A 7 -5.17 -0.95 -24.76
N ASN A 8 -6.13 -1.20 -25.65
CA ASN A 8 -7.43 -0.53 -25.64
C ASN A 8 -8.22 -0.78 -24.34
N ALA A 9 -7.93 -1.87 -23.62
CA ALA A 9 -8.53 -2.16 -22.31
C ALA A 9 -8.19 -1.08 -21.25
N TYR A 10 -7.16 -0.28 -21.48
CA TYR A 10 -6.71 0.79 -20.60
C TYR A 10 -6.79 2.17 -21.26
N ASP A 11 -7.45 2.27 -22.42
CA ASP A 11 -7.74 3.57 -23.03
C ASP A 11 -8.52 4.44 -22.05
N ALA A 12 -8.10 5.69 -21.92
CA ALA A 12 -8.71 6.63 -21.02
C ALA A 12 -8.91 7.99 -21.67
N VAL A 13 -9.82 8.76 -21.10
CA VAL A 13 -10.10 10.14 -21.50
C VAL A 13 -9.72 11.11 -20.40
N ALA A 14 -9.64 12.39 -20.74
CA ALA A 14 -9.49 13.42 -19.72
C ALA A 14 -10.73 13.42 -18.79
N PRO A 15 -10.57 13.70 -17.47
CA PRO A 15 -11.68 13.73 -16.53
C PRO A 15 -12.82 14.70 -16.89
N ASP A 16 -12.56 15.74 -17.68
CA ASP A 16 -13.57 16.70 -18.14
C ASP A 16 -14.26 16.27 -19.45
N ASN A 17 -13.83 15.17 -20.08
CA ASN A 17 -14.37 14.67 -21.34
C ASN A 17 -15.42 13.57 -21.15
N PHE A 18 -16.45 13.84 -20.35
CA PHE A 18 -17.59 12.92 -20.18
C PHE A 18 -18.30 12.54 -21.50
N PRO A 19 -18.44 13.42 -22.53
CA PRO A 19 -19.07 13.03 -23.79
C PRO A 19 -18.46 11.79 -24.46
N ALA A 20 -17.15 11.56 -24.31
CA ALA A 20 -16.49 10.37 -24.86
C ALA A 20 -16.92 9.05 -24.18
N MET A 21 -17.53 9.12 -22.99
CA MET A 21 -18.11 7.97 -22.28
C MET A 21 -19.50 7.59 -22.82
N LEU A 22 -20.11 8.47 -23.62
CA LEU A 22 -21.45 8.29 -24.22
C LEU A 22 -21.38 7.88 -25.71
N GLU A 23 -20.19 7.73 -26.29
CA GLU A 23 -19.99 7.23 -27.65
C GLU A 23 -20.68 5.84 -27.81
N PRO A 24 -21.66 5.68 -28.72
CA PRO A 24 -22.39 4.42 -28.86
C PRO A 24 -21.50 3.19 -29.09
N GLU A 25 -20.42 3.35 -29.85
CA GLU A 25 -19.46 2.28 -30.15
C GLU A 25 -18.66 1.83 -28.92
N ARG A 26 -18.58 2.65 -27.87
CA ARG A 26 -17.93 2.28 -26.60
C ARG A 26 -18.58 1.06 -25.95
N TYR A 27 -19.91 1.00 -25.93
CA TYR A 27 -20.64 -0.07 -25.24
C TYR A 27 -20.36 -1.47 -25.83
N GLY A 28 -20.03 -1.55 -27.12
CA GLY A 28 -19.67 -2.80 -27.81
C GLY A 28 -18.21 -3.22 -27.66
N ARG A 29 -17.35 -2.43 -27.01
CA ARG A 29 -15.89 -2.65 -26.94
C ARG A 29 -15.40 -3.31 -25.65
N ARG A 30 -16.29 -3.85 -24.81
CA ARG A 30 -15.93 -4.48 -23.52
C ARG A 30 -14.93 -5.62 -23.70
N SER A 31 -13.73 -5.46 -23.17
CA SER A 31 -12.72 -6.51 -23.09
C SER A 31 -13.11 -7.58 -22.05
N THR A 32 -12.68 -8.82 -22.28
CA THR A 32 -12.82 -9.94 -21.33
C THR A 32 -11.64 -10.05 -20.37
N ALA A 33 -10.73 -9.07 -20.41
CA ALA A 33 -9.46 -9.09 -19.69
C ALA A 33 -9.60 -9.23 -18.18
N PHE A 34 -10.70 -8.69 -17.65
CA PHE A 34 -10.92 -8.53 -16.23
C PHE A 34 -12.01 -9.46 -15.68
N ASP A 35 -12.73 -10.21 -16.54
CA ASP A 35 -13.90 -11.01 -16.16
C ASP A 35 -13.63 -12.00 -15.02
N LYS A 36 -12.47 -12.66 -15.07
CA LYS A 36 -12.08 -13.62 -14.02
C LYS A 36 -11.83 -12.92 -12.68
N ILE A 37 -11.28 -11.72 -12.71
CA ILE A 37 -11.00 -10.95 -11.50
C ILE A 37 -12.31 -10.41 -10.93
N ILE A 38 -13.15 -9.82 -11.79
CA ILE A 38 -14.49 -9.31 -11.45
C ILE A 38 -15.34 -10.42 -10.82
N SER A 39 -15.35 -11.62 -11.40
CA SER A 39 -16.18 -12.72 -10.90
C SER A 39 -15.72 -13.21 -9.52
N ALA A 40 -14.40 -13.23 -9.29
CA ALA A 40 -13.81 -13.74 -8.05
C ALA A 40 -14.13 -12.87 -6.82
N THR A 41 -14.53 -11.61 -6.98
CA THR A 41 -14.87 -10.73 -5.84
C THR A 41 -16.10 -11.23 -5.08
N ASN A 42 -17.01 -11.94 -5.75
CA ASN A 42 -18.21 -12.50 -5.12
C ASN A 42 -17.89 -13.64 -4.14
N ASP A 43 -16.87 -14.45 -4.44
CA ASP A 43 -16.51 -15.62 -3.65
C ASP A 43 -15.89 -15.25 -2.29
N HIS A 44 -15.34 -14.04 -2.18
CA HIS A 44 -14.58 -13.56 -1.03
C HIS A 44 -15.25 -12.40 -0.30
N PHE A 45 -16.52 -12.10 -0.63
CA PHE A 45 -17.22 -10.96 -0.05
C PHE A 45 -17.29 -11.03 1.48
N TRP A 46 -16.90 -9.93 2.12
CA TRP A 46 -17.08 -9.68 3.54
C TRP A 46 -17.62 -8.27 3.79
N ASP A 47 -18.21 -8.07 4.98
CA ASP A 47 -18.82 -6.82 5.42
C ASP A 47 -18.23 -6.38 6.78
N PRO A 48 -17.52 -5.24 6.86
CA PRO A 48 -16.98 -4.75 8.12
C PRO A 48 -18.05 -4.28 9.12
N LEU A 49 -19.32 -4.16 8.72
CA LEU A 49 -20.42 -3.78 9.61
C LEU A 49 -21.18 -4.98 10.16
N ASP A 50 -20.84 -6.21 9.75
CA ASP A 50 -21.50 -7.43 10.18
C ASP A 50 -20.55 -8.28 11.04
N LYS A 51 -20.92 -8.49 12.30
CA LYS A 51 -20.16 -9.27 13.29
C LYS A 51 -19.91 -10.71 12.87
N LYS A 52 -20.66 -11.26 11.89
CA LYS A 52 -20.37 -12.59 11.35
C LYS A 52 -19.01 -12.67 10.64
N TYR A 53 -18.50 -11.54 10.13
CA TYR A 53 -17.19 -11.46 9.50
C TYR A 53 -16.11 -11.02 10.48
N ILE A 54 -16.39 -9.95 11.23
CA ILE A 54 -15.43 -9.33 12.15
C ILE A 54 -16.14 -8.60 13.30
N ASP A 55 -15.75 -8.88 14.54
CA ASP A 55 -16.31 -8.25 15.74
C ASP A 55 -15.29 -7.29 16.37
N PHE A 56 -15.46 -5.99 16.11
CA PHE A 56 -14.56 -4.95 16.62
C PHE A 56 -14.66 -4.74 18.14
N ASP A 57 -15.64 -5.35 18.83
CA ASP A 57 -15.76 -5.28 20.29
C ASP A 57 -14.81 -6.24 21.02
N GLN A 58 -14.06 -7.07 20.30
CA GLN A 58 -13.09 -8.00 20.89
C GLN A 58 -12.07 -7.24 21.75
N PRO A 59 -11.93 -7.55 23.06
CA PRO A 59 -11.05 -6.81 23.95
C PRO A 59 -9.57 -7.10 23.66
N PHE A 60 -8.72 -6.10 23.91
CA PHE A 60 -7.26 -6.22 23.88
C PHE A 60 -6.68 -5.19 24.85
N ASP A 61 -5.81 -5.60 25.79
CA ASP A 61 -5.27 -4.70 26.81
C ASP A 61 -4.00 -4.00 26.32
N LEU A 62 -4.15 -2.82 25.72
CA LEU A 62 -3.01 -2.00 25.25
C LEU A 62 -2.10 -1.48 26.37
N ALA A 63 -2.47 -1.61 27.65
CA ALA A 63 -1.60 -1.24 28.77
C ALA A 63 -0.71 -2.41 29.22
N ALA A 64 -1.08 -3.65 28.90
CA ALA A 64 -0.33 -4.86 29.29
C ALA A 64 0.31 -5.59 28.11
N GLU A 65 -0.28 -5.49 26.91
CA GLU A 65 0.08 -6.25 25.72
C GLU A 65 0.53 -5.33 24.58
N THR A 66 1.29 -5.87 23.62
CA THR A 66 1.74 -5.10 22.45
C THR A 66 1.13 -5.64 21.16
N ILE A 67 0.61 -4.78 20.28
CA ILE A 67 0.03 -5.20 18.99
C ILE A 67 1.03 -5.98 18.13
N MET A 68 2.30 -5.56 18.14
CA MET A 68 3.41 -6.25 17.48
C MET A 68 4.45 -6.73 18.50
N PRO A 69 5.19 -7.82 18.22
CA PRO A 69 6.24 -8.32 19.11
C PRO A 69 7.34 -7.26 19.29
N ARG A 70 7.96 -7.22 20.47
CA ARG A 70 8.98 -6.20 20.79
C ARG A 70 10.14 -6.17 19.78
N GLY A 71 10.63 -7.34 19.36
CA GLY A 71 11.70 -7.43 18.36
C GLY A 71 11.36 -6.85 16.98
N PHE A 72 10.09 -6.45 16.75
CA PHE A 72 9.68 -5.72 15.56
C PHE A 72 10.13 -4.25 15.56
N PHE A 73 10.41 -3.66 16.73
CA PHE A 73 10.76 -2.25 16.86
C PHE A 73 12.27 -2.08 17.08
N PRO A 74 13.01 -1.51 16.10
CA PRO A 74 14.47 -1.40 16.17
C PRO A 74 14.98 -0.69 17.43
N ILE A 75 14.24 0.31 17.93
CA ILE A 75 14.62 1.11 19.10
C ILE A 75 14.87 0.24 20.35
N PHE A 76 14.19 -0.90 20.49
CA PHE A 76 14.35 -1.77 21.65
C PHE A 76 15.67 -2.54 21.66
N SER A 77 16.39 -2.60 20.54
CA SER A 77 17.72 -3.19 20.44
C SER A 77 18.84 -2.13 20.56
N THR A 78 18.53 -0.97 21.13
CA THR A 78 19.47 0.16 21.25
C THR A 78 19.68 0.54 22.72
N ARG A 79 20.71 1.35 22.97
CA ARG A 79 20.96 1.99 24.29
C ARG A 79 19.76 2.75 24.86
N ILE A 80 18.86 3.23 24.00
CA ILE A 80 17.63 3.92 24.43
C ILE A 80 16.62 2.89 24.93
N GLY A 81 16.41 1.82 24.16
CA GLY A 81 15.54 0.70 24.53
C GLY A 81 15.89 0.06 25.88
N ASP A 82 17.18 -0.07 26.18
CA ASP A 82 17.68 -0.61 27.46
C ASP A 82 17.28 0.24 28.68
N ARG A 83 17.09 1.55 28.48
CA ARG A 83 16.74 2.51 29.54
C ARG A 83 15.23 2.75 29.68
N MET A 84 14.43 2.31 28.72
CA MET A 84 12.98 2.47 28.76
C MET A 84 12.38 1.61 29.87
N SER A 85 11.42 2.17 30.61
CA SER A 85 10.60 1.37 31.53
C SER A 85 9.73 0.37 30.77
N GLU A 86 9.24 -0.66 31.44
CA GLU A 86 8.34 -1.64 30.80
C GLU A 86 7.03 -0.98 30.31
N ALA A 87 6.52 0.00 31.06
CA ALA A 87 5.35 0.78 30.65
C ALA A 87 5.62 1.60 29.38
N ASP A 88 6.79 2.24 29.29
CA ASP A 88 7.18 3.01 28.09
C ASP A 88 7.41 2.12 26.88
N LYS A 89 7.96 0.91 27.07
CA LYS A 89 8.10 -0.06 25.97
C LYS A 89 6.75 -0.49 25.42
N ILE A 90 5.78 -0.79 26.28
CA ILE A 90 4.42 -1.16 25.83
C ILE A 90 3.76 0.02 25.12
N LYS A 91 3.81 1.21 25.72
CA LYS A 91 3.25 2.43 25.14
C LYS A 91 3.85 2.75 23.78
N PHE A 92 5.18 2.75 23.67
CA PHE A 92 5.88 3.01 22.40
C PHE A 92 5.49 1.99 21.35
N ALA A 93 5.52 0.70 21.67
CA ALA A 93 5.17 -0.36 20.74
C ALA A 93 3.74 -0.17 20.18
N ASN A 94 2.78 0.15 21.04
CA ASN A 94 1.39 0.33 20.62
C ASN A 94 1.16 1.63 19.84
N GLU A 95 1.80 2.74 20.20
CA GLU A 95 1.72 3.99 19.41
C GLU A 95 2.46 3.85 18.07
N ALA A 96 3.57 3.12 18.03
CA ALA A 96 4.28 2.81 16.79
C ALA A 96 3.45 1.89 15.88
N SER A 97 2.73 0.92 16.43
CA SER A 97 1.75 0.11 15.68
C SER A 97 0.57 0.95 15.20
N ARG A 98 0.01 1.84 16.04
CA ARG A 98 -1.05 2.77 15.65
C ARG A 98 -0.63 3.64 14.47
N TRP A 99 0.60 4.17 14.49
CA TRP A 99 1.15 4.98 13.40
C TRP A 99 1.21 4.19 12.08
N GLN A 100 1.73 2.97 12.11
CA GLN A 100 1.82 2.11 10.93
C GLN A 100 0.44 1.76 10.37
N ILE A 101 -0.51 1.38 11.23
CA ILE A 101 -1.87 1.00 10.84
C ILE A 101 -2.67 2.22 10.36
N SER A 102 -2.39 3.40 10.92
CA SER A 102 -2.93 4.66 10.37
C SER A 102 -2.37 4.94 8.98
N GLY A 103 -1.07 4.67 8.74
CA GLY A 103 -0.47 4.75 7.41
C GLY A 103 -1.15 3.82 6.40
N ILE A 104 -1.46 2.59 6.80
CA ILE A 104 -2.29 1.66 6.02
C ILE A 104 -3.64 2.30 5.69
N LEU A 105 -4.40 2.78 6.68
CA LEU A 105 -5.70 3.43 6.46
C LEU A 105 -5.61 4.59 5.43
N HIS A 106 -4.56 5.40 5.49
CA HIS A 106 -4.33 6.47 4.50
C HIS A 106 -3.99 5.91 3.11
N GLY A 107 -3.25 4.80 3.05
CA GLY A 107 -3.00 4.05 1.82
C GLY A 107 -4.30 3.56 1.19
N GLU A 108 -5.17 2.90 1.96
CA GLU A 108 -6.50 2.46 1.53
C GLU A 108 -7.36 3.62 1.01
N GLN A 109 -7.31 4.77 1.69
CA GLN A 109 -8.00 5.98 1.25
C GLN A 109 -7.45 6.49 -0.10
N GLY A 110 -6.14 6.37 -0.33
CA GLY A 110 -5.51 6.68 -1.60
C GLY A 110 -5.93 5.72 -2.71
N ALA A 111 -5.93 4.42 -2.44
CA ALA A 111 -6.38 3.37 -3.36
C ALA A 111 -7.86 3.58 -3.74
N LEU A 112 -8.72 3.84 -2.75
CA LEU A 112 -10.14 4.18 -2.95
C LEU A 112 -10.31 5.34 -3.91
N ALA A 113 -9.61 6.46 -3.66
CA ALA A 113 -9.71 7.66 -4.47
C ALA A 113 -9.19 7.42 -5.90
N LEU A 114 -8.10 6.67 -6.05
CA LEU A 114 -7.54 6.34 -7.35
C LEU A 114 -8.46 5.43 -8.14
N SER A 115 -8.99 4.36 -7.54
CA SER A 115 -9.92 3.43 -8.18
C SER A 115 -11.19 4.13 -8.64
N ALA A 116 -11.74 5.04 -7.82
CA ALA A 116 -12.86 5.89 -8.21
C ALA A 116 -12.49 6.80 -9.41
N SER A 117 -11.27 7.35 -9.42
CA SER A 117 -10.80 8.16 -10.54
C SER A 117 -10.64 7.34 -11.84
N LEU A 118 -10.23 6.08 -11.74
CA LEU A 118 -10.13 5.16 -12.89
C LEU A 118 -11.52 4.85 -13.48
N CYS A 119 -12.53 4.64 -12.63
CA CYS A 119 -13.92 4.47 -13.08
C CYS A 119 -14.40 5.63 -13.95
N HIS A 120 -13.94 6.84 -13.63
CA HIS A 120 -14.35 8.07 -14.30
C HIS A 120 -13.71 8.24 -15.68
N ILE A 121 -12.51 7.70 -15.89
CA ILE A 121 -11.71 7.96 -17.11
C ILE A 121 -11.56 6.77 -18.06
N LEU A 122 -11.74 5.52 -17.61
CA LEU A 122 -11.51 4.34 -18.45
C LEU A 122 -12.62 4.10 -19.48
N LYS A 123 -12.24 4.01 -20.76
CA LYS A 123 -13.19 3.81 -21.86
C LYS A 123 -13.68 2.36 -21.98
N ASP A 124 -12.86 1.37 -21.63
CA ASP A 124 -13.27 -0.04 -21.70
C ASP A 124 -14.32 -0.35 -20.62
N PRO A 125 -15.53 -0.83 -20.96
CA PRO A 125 -16.54 -1.15 -19.96
C PRO A 125 -16.10 -2.21 -18.94
N GLY A 126 -15.23 -3.16 -19.31
CA GLY A 126 -14.73 -4.20 -18.42
C GLY A 126 -13.72 -3.66 -17.42
N ALA A 127 -12.83 -2.77 -17.87
CA ALA A 127 -11.90 -2.06 -16.99
C ALA A 127 -12.63 -1.12 -16.04
N GLN A 128 -13.70 -0.46 -16.51
CA GLN A 128 -14.55 0.38 -15.68
C GLN A 128 -15.29 -0.43 -14.60
N GLU A 129 -15.82 -1.61 -14.96
CA GLU A 129 -16.45 -2.53 -14.01
C GLU A 129 -15.45 -3.04 -12.96
N TYR A 130 -14.24 -3.41 -13.38
CA TYR A 130 -13.16 -3.77 -12.46
C TYR A 130 -12.84 -2.63 -11.48
N ALA A 131 -12.62 -1.41 -11.99
CA ALA A 131 -12.29 -0.27 -11.15
C ALA A 131 -13.42 0.06 -10.16
N ALA A 132 -14.68 -0.14 -10.56
CA ALA A 132 -15.84 0.07 -9.69
C ALA A 132 -15.88 -0.98 -8.57
N ASN A 133 -15.56 -2.23 -8.87
CA ASN A 133 -15.41 -3.28 -7.86
C ASN A 133 -14.29 -2.94 -6.88
N GLN A 134 -13.09 -2.62 -7.37
CA GLN A 134 -11.97 -2.25 -6.50
C GLN A 134 -12.34 -1.05 -5.62
N THR A 135 -12.98 -0.02 -6.18
CA THR A 135 -13.47 1.14 -5.40
C THR A 135 -14.35 0.72 -4.22
N ARG A 136 -15.22 -0.28 -4.41
CA ARG A 136 -16.06 -0.80 -3.33
C ARG A 136 -15.24 -1.54 -2.28
N GLU A 137 -14.26 -2.33 -2.71
CA GLU A 137 -13.37 -3.09 -1.82
C GLU A 137 -12.54 -2.15 -0.94
N GLU A 138 -11.88 -1.15 -1.53
CA GLU A 138 -11.11 -0.16 -0.76
C GLU A 138 -11.98 0.65 0.21
N ALA A 139 -13.24 0.94 -0.16
CA ALA A 139 -14.16 1.60 0.76
C ALA A 139 -14.47 0.74 2.00
N ARG A 140 -14.53 -0.59 1.84
CA ARG A 140 -14.64 -1.51 2.97
C ARG A 140 -13.36 -1.53 3.78
N HIS A 141 -12.19 -1.53 3.15
CA HIS A 141 -10.90 -1.50 3.85
C HIS A 141 -10.79 -0.23 4.72
N VAL A 142 -11.09 0.94 4.15
CA VAL A 142 -11.13 2.22 4.88
C VAL A 142 -12.08 2.13 6.09
N THR A 143 -13.28 1.57 5.89
CA THR A 143 -14.26 1.40 6.96
C THR A 143 -13.73 0.47 8.07
N ALA A 144 -13.15 -0.66 7.69
CA ALA A 144 -12.68 -1.69 8.61
C ALA A 144 -11.47 -1.24 9.43
N PHE A 145 -10.46 -0.64 8.78
CA PHE A 145 -9.31 -0.09 9.49
C PHE A 145 -9.70 1.10 10.36
N SER A 146 -10.65 1.94 9.94
CA SER A 146 -11.20 3.00 10.79
C SER A 146 -11.87 2.43 12.04
N ALA A 147 -12.67 1.37 11.91
CA ALA A 147 -13.33 0.70 13.04
C ALA A 147 -12.32 0.03 13.99
N TYR A 148 -11.31 -0.65 13.45
CA TYR A 148 -10.23 -1.25 14.23
C TYR A 148 -9.47 -0.19 15.05
N ILE A 149 -9.03 0.88 14.39
CA ILE A 149 -8.30 1.96 15.05
C ILE A 149 -9.18 2.61 16.12
N LYS A 150 -10.47 2.82 15.86
CA LYS A 150 -11.41 3.35 16.85
C LYS A 150 -11.54 2.43 18.07
N ALA A 151 -11.64 1.12 17.86
CA ALA A 151 -11.76 0.13 18.93
C ALA A 151 -10.51 0.08 19.84
N ARG A 152 -9.33 0.34 19.29
CA ARG A 152 -8.05 0.29 20.03
C ARG A 152 -7.61 1.63 20.59
N TRP A 153 -7.67 2.69 19.79
CA TRP A 153 -7.11 4.00 20.14
C TRP A 153 -8.11 5.16 20.03
N GLY A 154 -9.35 4.91 19.62
CA GLY A 154 -10.38 5.94 19.38
C GLY A 154 -10.21 6.73 18.08
N SER A 155 -8.98 6.99 17.62
CA SER A 155 -8.72 7.76 16.39
C SER A 155 -7.42 7.38 15.67
N PRO A 156 -7.31 7.61 14.35
CA PRO A 156 -6.05 7.43 13.61
C PRO A 156 -5.06 8.57 13.87
N LEU A 157 -3.80 8.33 13.53
CA LEU A 157 -2.75 9.35 13.46
C LEU A 157 -2.66 9.98 12.07
N PRO A 158 -2.09 11.20 11.94
CA PRO A 158 -1.85 11.82 10.64
C PRO A 158 -0.98 10.96 9.72
N CYS A 159 -1.20 11.10 8.40
CA CYS A 159 -0.38 10.43 7.40
C CYS A 159 1.06 10.97 7.45
N GLY A 160 2.04 10.07 7.40
CA GLY A 160 3.45 10.46 7.26
C GLY A 160 3.69 11.19 5.93
N GLU A 161 4.56 12.19 5.96
CA GLU A 161 4.78 13.10 4.84
C GLU A 161 5.24 12.38 3.55
N THR A 162 6.05 11.31 3.68
CA THR A 162 6.49 10.51 2.52
C THR A 162 5.30 9.83 1.83
N LEU A 163 4.47 9.13 2.59
CA LEU A 163 3.31 8.43 2.05
C LEU A 163 2.30 9.43 1.47
N LYS A 164 2.03 10.51 2.21
CA LYS A 164 1.12 11.58 1.80
C LYS A 164 1.52 12.19 0.45
N ASN A 165 2.80 12.54 0.27
CA ASN A 165 3.27 13.19 -0.95
C ASN A 165 3.20 12.26 -2.16
N MET A 166 3.63 11.01 -2.00
CA MET A 166 3.52 10.00 -3.04
C MET A 166 2.08 9.67 -3.40
N LEU A 167 1.17 9.50 -2.42
CA LEU A 167 -0.25 9.30 -2.70
C LEU A 167 -0.85 10.51 -3.43
N THR A 168 -0.51 11.73 -3.02
CA THR A 168 -0.98 12.95 -3.68
C THR A 168 -0.53 13.00 -5.14
N GLU A 169 0.72 12.65 -5.41
CA GLU A 169 1.27 12.60 -6.78
C GLU A 169 0.59 11.52 -7.63
N ILE A 170 0.45 10.30 -7.11
CA ILE A 170 -0.14 9.16 -7.82
C ILE A 170 -1.64 9.41 -8.10
N VAL A 171 -2.40 9.81 -7.08
CA VAL A 171 -3.84 10.07 -7.19
C VAL A 171 -4.11 11.29 -8.07
N GLY A 172 -3.27 12.32 -7.99
CA GLY A 172 -3.37 13.53 -8.81
C GLY A 172 -2.83 13.40 -10.23
N ALA A 173 -2.07 12.34 -10.55
CA ALA A 173 -1.44 12.18 -11.85
C ALA A 173 -2.48 12.16 -12.98
N PRO A 174 -2.32 12.97 -14.04
CA PRO A 174 -3.21 12.91 -15.17
C PRO A 174 -2.88 11.72 -16.10
N GLU A 175 -1.67 11.17 -16.03
CA GLU A 175 -1.26 10.01 -16.82
C GLU A 175 -1.68 8.69 -16.16
N VAL A 176 -2.41 7.86 -16.91
CA VAL A 176 -2.89 6.56 -16.45
C VAL A 176 -1.77 5.60 -16.04
N TYR A 177 -0.64 5.58 -16.78
CA TYR A 177 0.47 4.68 -16.41
C TYR A 177 1.05 5.01 -15.03
N LYS A 178 1.10 6.29 -14.64
CA LYS A 178 1.57 6.68 -13.30
C LYS A 178 0.63 6.18 -12.22
N LYS A 179 -0.69 6.26 -12.45
CA LYS A 179 -1.70 5.69 -11.56
C LYS A 179 -1.53 4.19 -11.40
N ILE A 180 -1.42 3.46 -12.52
CA ILE A 180 -1.33 2.00 -12.53
C ILE A 180 -0.01 1.52 -11.89
N VAL A 181 1.12 2.04 -12.35
CA VAL A 181 2.44 1.62 -11.82
C VAL A 181 2.61 2.09 -10.38
N GLY A 182 2.22 3.33 -10.05
CA GLY A 182 2.34 3.89 -8.72
C GLY A 182 1.44 3.22 -7.68
N MET A 183 0.14 3.07 -7.96
CA MET A 183 -0.79 2.47 -7.00
C MET A 183 -0.74 0.94 -7.05
N GLN A 184 -1.03 0.36 -8.20
CA GLN A 184 -1.35 -1.07 -8.30
C GLN A 184 -0.10 -1.94 -8.25
N MET A 185 1.03 -1.46 -8.78
CA MET A 185 2.29 -2.22 -8.75
C MET A 185 3.14 -1.91 -7.52
N LEU A 186 3.15 -0.66 -7.05
CA LEU A 186 4.03 -0.19 -5.97
C LEU A 186 3.33 -0.13 -4.61
N VAL A 187 2.31 0.72 -4.44
CA VAL A 187 1.65 0.93 -3.14
C VAL A 187 0.90 -0.33 -2.70
N GLU A 188 0.07 -0.94 -3.55
CA GLU A 188 -0.65 -2.19 -3.25
C GLU A 188 0.32 -3.37 -3.07
N GLY A 189 1.36 -3.46 -3.92
CA GLY A 189 2.40 -4.49 -3.79
C GLY A 189 3.13 -4.43 -2.44
N LEU A 190 3.35 -3.22 -1.93
CA LEU A 190 3.89 -2.97 -0.59
C LEU A 190 2.87 -3.28 0.51
N ALA A 191 1.62 -2.85 0.34
CA ALA A 191 0.52 -3.08 1.27
C ALA A 191 0.30 -4.57 1.54
N MET A 192 0.28 -5.40 0.49
CA MET A 192 0.20 -6.86 0.61
C MET A 192 1.29 -7.44 1.53
N GLY A 193 2.52 -6.94 1.42
CA GLY A 193 3.61 -7.36 2.31
C GLY A 193 3.42 -6.90 3.76
N ALA A 194 2.87 -5.69 3.96
CA ALA A 194 2.52 -5.17 5.27
C ALA A 194 1.40 -6.00 5.92
N PHE A 195 0.32 -6.31 5.18
CA PHE A 195 -0.76 -7.17 5.66
C PHE A 195 -0.28 -8.57 6.00
N ALA A 196 0.55 -9.17 5.15
CA ALA A 196 1.15 -10.47 5.44
C ALA A 196 1.97 -10.45 6.73
N THR A 197 2.70 -9.37 6.99
CA THR A 197 3.48 -9.19 8.21
C THR A 197 2.58 -9.06 9.45
N LEU A 198 1.53 -8.23 9.37
CA LEU A 198 0.57 -8.05 10.46
C LEU A 198 -0.22 -9.34 10.74
N TYR A 199 -0.66 -10.03 9.70
CA TYR A 199 -1.33 -11.34 9.81
C TYR A 199 -0.45 -12.39 10.51
N GLN A 200 0.84 -12.45 10.17
CA GLN A 200 1.76 -13.44 10.73
C GLN A 200 2.25 -13.12 12.14
N LYS A 201 2.39 -11.84 12.48
CA LYS A 201 3.14 -11.41 13.67
C LYS A 201 2.31 -10.66 14.69
N SER A 202 1.15 -10.10 14.34
CA SER A 202 0.36 -9.35 15.31
C SER A 202 -0.10 -10.26 16.45
N GLN A 203 -0.06 -9.72 17.67
CA GLN A 203 -0.55 -10.40 18.86
C GLN A 203 -2.03 -10.09 19.13
N ASP A 204 -2.63 -9.15 18.39
CA ASP A 204 -4.07 -8.84 18.48
C ASP A 204 -4.87 -9.71 17.50
N PRO A 205 -5.68 -10.66 17.98
CA PRO A 205 -6.44 -11.55 17.10
C PRO A 205 -7.41 -10.80 16.17
N LEU A 206 -7.89 -9.63 16.59
CA LEU A 206 -8.76 -8.80 15.76
C LEU A 206 -8.01 -8.24 14.55
N LEU A 207 -6.77 -7.78 14.74
CA LEU A 207 -5.94 -7.29 13.64
C LEU A 207 -5.56 -8.43 12.68
N VAL A 208 -5.22 -9.60 13.23
CA VAL A 208 -4.94 -10.80 12.43
C VAL A 208 -6.16 -11.14 11.56
N LYS A 209 -7.36 -11.13 12.14
CA LYS A 209 -8.60 -11.40 11.39
C LYS A 209 -8.88 -10.34 10.32
N LEU A 210 -8.68 -9.07 10.65
CA LEU A 210 -8.85 -7.98 9.70
C LEU A 210 -7.91 -8.13 8.49
N CYS A 211 -6.61 -8.34 8.74
CA CYS A 211 -5.64 -8.54 7.67
C CYS A 211 -5.95 -9.79 6.84
N GLN A 212 -6.46 -10.86 7.45
CA GLN A 212 -6.90 -12.05 6.71
C GLN A 212 -8.00 -11.71 5.69
N LEU A 213 -9.00 -10.91 6.10
CA LEU A 213 -10.12 -10.53 5.24
C LEU A 213 -9.69 -9.55 4.14
N VAL A 214 -8.91 -8.52 4.47
CA VAL A 214 -8.39 -7.57 3.48
C VAL A 214 -7.52 -8.30 2.43
N MET A 215 -6.67 -9.22 2.87
CA MET A 215 -5.82 -9.98 1.95
C MET A 215 -6.58 -10.84 0.93
N THR A 216 -7.86 -11.20 1.16
CA THR A 216 -8.64 -11.91 0.13
C THR A 216 -9.04 -11.01 -1.03
N ASP A 217 -9.22 -9.72 -0.78
CA ASP A 217 -9.53 -8.72 -1.81
C ASP A 217 -8.23 -8.33 -2.55
N GLU A 218 -7.17 -8.02 -1.79
CA GLU A 218 -5.85 -7.58 -2.30
C GLU A 218 -5.15 -8.58 -3.24
N ALA A 219 -5.43 -9.88 -3.08
CA ALA A 219 -4.90 -10.93 -3.95
C ALA A 219 -5.26 -10.73 -5.44
N PHE A 220 -6.22 -9.85 -5.72
CA PHE A 220 -6.71 -9.53 -7.05
C PHE A 220 -6.36 -8.13 -7.53
N HIS A 221 -6.18 -7.16 -6.64
CA HIS A 221 -5.93 -5.75 -7.01
C HIS A 221 -4.64 -5.59 -7.83
N HIS A 222 -3.56 -6.23 -7.36
CA HIS A 222 -2.29 -6.22 -8.07
C HIS A 222 -2.36 -6.82 -9.50
N LYS A 223 -3.34 -7.69 -9.79
CA LYS A 223 -3.46 -8.30 -11.12
C LYS A 223 -3.80 -7.27 -12.20
N PHE A 224 -4.48 -6.19 -11.87
CA PHE A 224 -4.80 -5.15 -12.84
C PHE A 224 -3.54 -4.41 -13.32
N GLY A 225 -2.62 -4.08 -12.40
CA GLY A 225 -1.32 -3.55 -12.77
C GLY A 225 -0.49 -4.54 -13.60
N LYS A 226 -0.54 -5.82 -13.27
CA LYS A 226 0.17 -6.86 -14.02
C LYS A 226 -0.36 -7.03 -15.44
N ILE A 227 -1.68 -7.05 -15.63
CA ILE A 227 -2.29 -7.13 -16.97
C ILE A 227 -1.89 -5.92 -17.81
N TRP A 228 -1.82 -4.73 -17.21
CA TRP A 228 -1.34 -3.53 -17.90
C TRP A 228 0.10 -3.72 -18.36
N ALA A 229 0.97 -4.19 -17.47
CA ALA A 229 2.38 -4.41 -17.78
C ALA A 229 2.56 -5.41 -18.93
N ASP A 230 1.93 -6.59 -18.82
CA ASP A 230 1.98 -7.67 -19.81
C ASP A 230 1.53 -7.20 -21.22
N ARG A 231 0.55 -6.29 -21.28
CA ARG A 231 -0.04 -5.83 -22.54
C ARG A 231 0.56 -4.54 -23.09
N THR A 232 1.20 -3.74 -22.25
CA THR A 232 1.71 -2.41 -22.62
C THR A 232 3.22 -2.43 -22.78
N ILE A 233 3.98 -2.95 -21.80
CA ILE A 233 5.45 -2.89 -21.78
C ILE A 233 6.08 -3.45 -23.06
N PRO A 234 5.65 -4.62 -23.61
CA PRO A 234 6.26 -5.17 -24.84
C PRO A 234 6.03 -4.33 -26.10
N LYS A 235 5.12 -3.35 -26.05
CA LYS A 235 4.74 -2.49 -27.18
C LYS A 235 5.32 -1.07 -27.07
N LEU A 236 6.05 -0.77 -26.00
CA LEU A 236 6.66 0.55 -25.78
C LEU A 236 7.88 0.73 -26.68
N THR A 237 8.11 1.96 -27.14
CA THR A 237 9.45 2.31 -27.65
C THR A 237 10.45 2.36 -26.48
N PRO A 238 11.76 2.27 -26.74
CA PRO A 238 12.77 2.43 -25.69
C PRO A 238 12.59 3.71 -24.87
N GLU A 239 12.24 4.82 -25.52
CA GLU A 239 12.02 6.11 -24.86
C GLU A 239 10.80 6.10 -23.94
N GLU A 240 9.69 5.51 -24.40
CA GLU A 240 8.48 5.37 -23.58
C GLU A 240 8.70 4.44 -22.38
N HIS A 241 9.44 3.35 -22.58
CA HIS A 241 9.79 2.42 -21.50
C HIS A 241 10.68 3.09 -20.45
N ASN A 242 11.69 3.86 -20.88
CA ASN A 242 12.56 4.60 -19.95
C ASN A 242 11.75 5.55 -19.05
N ILE A 243 10.72 6.22 -19.58
CA ILE A 243 9.84 7.10 -18.78
C ILE A 243 9.11 6.32 -17.69
N VAL A 244 8.56 5.15 -18.02
CA VAL A 244 7.86 4.28 -17.06
C VAL A 244 8.82 3.73 -16.02
N GLU A 245 9.99 3.29 -16.44
CA GLU A 245 11.02 2.72 -15.58
C GLU A 245 11.58 3.78 -14.61
N ASP A 246 11.88 5.00 -15.08
CA ASP A 246 12.36 6.09 -14.23
C ASP A 246 11.35 6.44 -13.13
N TRP A 247 10.07 6.51 -13.50
CA TRP A 247 8.98 6.73 -12.55
C TRP A 247 8.91 5.61 -11.50
N ALA A 248 8.92 4.35 -11.94
CA ALA A 248 8.86 3.20 -11.03
C ALA A 248 10.05 3.16 -10.08
N ALA A 249 11.27 3.42 -10.59
CA ALA A 249 12.49 3.46 -9.80
C ALA A 249 12.46 4.59 -8.76
N GLN A 250 12.02 5.79 -9.15
CA GLN A 250 11.88 6.94 -8.25
C GLN A 250 10.91 6.65 -7.10
N CYS A 251 9.73 6.09 -7.40
CA CYS A 251 8.77 5.72 -6.37
C CYS A 251 9.32 4.62 -5.46
N PHE A 252 9.95 3.58 -6.02
CA PHE A 252 10.55 2.49 -5.25
C PHE A 252 11.62 3.00 -4.27
N GLN A 253 12.53 3.87 -4.72
CA GLN A 253 13.53 4.50 -3.85
C GLN A 253 12.89 5.31 -2.74
N THR A 254 11.92 6.16 -3.09
CA THR A 254 11.21 7.02 -2.13
C THR A 254 10.61 6.16 -1.00
N LEU A 255 9.96 5.06 -1.36
CA LEU A 255 9.41 4.08 -0.42
C LEU A 255 10.50 3.40 0.41
N LEU A 256 11.54 2.87 -0.23
CA LEU A 256 12.60 2.10 0.43
C LEU A 256 13.34 2.90 1.50
N PHE A 257 13.64 4.17 1.24
CA PHE A 257 14.49 4.97 2.11
C PHE A 257 13.72 5.79 3.14
N ASN A 258 12.50 6.22 2.81
CA ASN A 258 11.82 7.23 3.62
C ASN A 258 10.64 6.68 4.42
N LEU A 259 9.98 5.61 3.97
CA LEU A 259 8.68 5.20 4.50
C LEU A 259 8.65 4.90 6.00
N VAL A 260 9.71 4.31 6.56
CA VAL A 260 9.79 3.92 7.98
C VAL A 260 10.94 4.64 8.67
N ASN A 261 11.19 5.89 8.28
CA ASN A 261 12.22 6.70 8.92
C ASN A 261 11.73 7.23 10.29
N SER A 262 12.66 7.48 11.21
CA SER A 262 12.32 7.97 12.56
C SER A 262 11.74 9.39 12.56
N GLU A 263 12.05 10.19 11.55
CA GLU A 263 11.54 11.55 11.39
C GLU A 263 10.02 11.60 11.19
N GLN A 264 9.45 10.60 10.53
CA GLN A 264 8.00 10.52 10.32
C GLN A 264 7.23 10.09 11.59
N MET A 265 7.93 9.59 12.61
CA MET A 265 7.35 9.08 13.87
C MET A 265 7.59 10.01 15.07
N GLN A 266 7.83 11.30 14.83
CA GLN A 266 8.12 12.28 15.88
C GLN A 266 7.15 12.24 17.07
N SER A 267 5.84 12.22 16.81
CA SER A 267 4.82 12.16 17.86
C SER A 267 4.84 10.86 18.67
N VAL A 268 5.24 9.75 18.05
CA VAL A 268 5.37 8.45 18.72
C VAL A 268 6.53 8.48 19.70
N TYR A 269 7.70 8.96 19.28
CA TYR A 269 8.86 9.11 20.17
C TYR A 269 8.57 10.10 21.30
N ALA A 270 7.97 11.25 20.98
CA ALA A 270 7.59 12.25 21.98
C ALA A 270 6.60 11.70 23.02
N SER A 271 5.75 10.74 22.66
CA SER A 271 4.78 10.12 23.58
C SER A 271 5.42 9.39 24.76
N VAL A 272 6.69 8.99 24.64
CA VAL A 272 7.50 8.33 25.68
C VAL A 272 8.72 9.17 26.07
N GLY A 273 8.71 10.47 25.76
CA GLY A 273 9.77 11.41 26.16
C GLY A 273 11.10 11.21 25.42
N ILE A 274 11.09 10.58 24.25
CA ILE A 274 12.28 10.35 23.43
C ILE A 274 12.34 11.39 22.31
N ASP A 275 13.52 11.98 22.11
CA ASP A 275 13.82 12.80 20.95
C ASP A 275 14.04 11.93 19.71
N TRP A 276 13.41 12.29 18.59
CA TRP A 276 13.46 11.45 17.39
C TRP A 276 14.84 11.46 16.71
N GLN A 277 15.61 12.55 16.83
CA GLN A 277 16.97 12.57 16.31
C GLN A 277 17.89 11.66 17.12
N GLU A 278 17.72 11.64 18.45
CA GLU A 278 18.45 10.69 19.31
C GLU A 278 18.07 9.24 18.99
N ALA A 279 16.78 8.95 18.83
CA ALA A 279 16.31 7.64 18.41
C ALA A 279 16.90 7.21 17.07
N ARG A 280 16.90 8.11 16.07
CA ARG A 280 17.50 7.86 14.76
C ARG A 280 18.98 7.55 14.87
N ALA A 281 19.73 8.32 15.66
CA ALA A 281 21.16 8.10 15.85
C ALA A 281 21.44 6.73 16.50
N ALA A 282 20.72 6.40 17.57
CA ALA A 282 20.88 5.11 18.26
C ALA A 282 20.50 3.91 17.37
N ILE A 283 19.48 4.05 16.51
CA ILE A 283 19.10 3.01 15.54
C ILE A 283 20.19 2.83 14.49
N LEU A 284 20.76 3.92 13.94
CA LEU A 284 21.85 3.85 12.96
C LEU A 284 23.16 3.30 13.55
N GLU A 285 23.40 3.53 14.84
CA GLU A 285 24.51 2.91 15.58
C GLU A 285 24.33 1.39 15.72
N ALA A 286 23.08 0.93 15.92
CA ALA A 286 22.76 -0.48 16.17
C ALA A 286 22.48 -1.29 14.89
N TYR A 287 22.02 -0.65 13.81
CA TYR A 287 21.68 -1.27 12.54
C TYR A 287 22.48 -0.63 11.41
N THR A 288 23.46 -1.38 10.92
CA THR A 288 24.37 -0.92 9.86
C THR A 288 23.77 -1.12 8.47
N ASP A 289 24.41 -0.52 7.45
CA ASP A 289 24.05 -0.76 6.05
C ASP A 289 24.18 -2.25 5.65
N ASP A 290 25.08 -3.00 6.30
CA ASP A 290 25.22 -4.43 6.06
C ASP A 290 24.04 -5.21 6.63
N ASP A 291 23.50 -4.84 7.79
CA ASP A 291 22.26 -5.44 8.33
C ASP A 291 21.07 -5.18 7.41
N ARG A 292 20.98 -3.97 6.84
CA ARG A 292 19.96 -3.63 5.84
C ARG A 292 20.10 -4.50 4.59
N ARG A 293 21.32 -4.70 4.10
CA ARG A 293 21.62 -5.56 2.94
C ARG A 293 21.27 -7.01 3.22
N GLU A 294 21.59 -7.55 4.39
CA GLU A 294 21.22 -8.91 4.78
C GLU A 294 19.69 -9.08 4.90
N SER A 295 18.98 -8.10 5.46
CA SER A 295 17.52 -8.10 5.50
C SER A 295 16.91 -8.15 4.08
N MET A 296 17.47 -7.39 3.12
CA MET A 296 17.05 -7.42 1.71
C MET A 296 17.33 -8.76 1.00
N LYS A 297 18.15 -9.65 1.58
CA LYS A 297 18.35 -11.01 1.06
C LYS A 297 17.23 -11.97 1.43
N GLN A 298 16.51 -11.70 2.51
CA GLN A 298 15.42 -12.55 2.99
C GLN A 298 14.29 -12.58 1.96
N SER A 299 13.82 -13.78 1.60
CA SER A 299 12.73 -13.94 0.62
C SER A 299 11.41 -13.30 1.05
N THR A 300 11.23 -13.09 2.35
CA THR A 300 10.06 -12.45 2.96
C THR A 300 10.18 -10.94 3.09
N ASN A 301 11.32 -10.33 2.72
CA ASN A 301 11.48 -8.89 2.75
C ASN A 301 10.57 -8.24 1.69
N ILE A 302 9.73 -7.31 2.14
CA ILE A 302 8.69 -6.70 1.31
C ILE A 302 9.29 -5.98 0.09
N PHE A 303 10.37 -5.21 0.27
CA PHE A 303 11.02 -4.50 -0.83
C PHE A 303 11.72 -5.45 -1.82
N ARG A 304 12.25 -6.59 -1.35
CA ARG A 304 12.78 -7.65 -2.23
C ARG A 304 11.68 -8.26 -3.09
N VAL A 305 10.51 -8.53 -2.51
CA VAL A 305 9.35 -9.05 -3.26
C VAL A 305 8.91 -8.00 -4.28
N LEU A 306 8.80 -6.74 -3.85
CA LEU A 306 8.34 -5.64 -4.69
C LEU A 306 9.23 -5.40 -5.90
N ILE A 307 10.56 -5.33 -5.72
CA ILE A 307 11.47 -5.13 -6.86
C ILE A 307 11.45 -6.31 -7.84
N LYS A 308 11.30 -7.54 -7.33
CA LYS A 308 11.14 -8.73 -8.19
C LYS A 308 9.86 -8.66 -9.01
N THR A 309 8.76 -8.18 -8.42
CA THR A 309 7.50 -7.98 -9.12
C THR A 309 7.66 -6.99 -10.27
N LEU A 310 8.29 -5.83 -10.04
CA LEU A 310 8.56 -4.84 -11.08
C LEU A 310 9.47 -5.40 -12.20
N LEU A 311 10.53 -6.12 -11.82
CA LEU A 311 11.47 -6.73 -12.77
C LEU A 311 10.80 -7.80 -13.63
N ASN A 312 10.01 -8.68 -13.01
CA ASN A 312 9.29 -9.76 -13.72
C ASN A 312 8.20 -9.20 -14.65
N ALA A 313 7.64 -8.04 -14.32
CA ALA A 313 6.68 -7.33 -15.17
C ALA A 313 7.36 -6.53 -16.31
N GLY A 314 8.70 -6.53 -16.37
CA GLY A 314 9.46 -5.73 -17.32
C GLY A 314 9.38 -4.23 -17.11
N ILE A 315 8.82 -3.77 -15.98
CA ILE A 315 8.66 -2.34 -15.68
C ILE A 315 10.03 -1.71 -15.39
N VAL A 316 10.89 -2.42 -14.67
CA VAL A 316 12.28 -2.01 -14.41
C VAL A 316 13.25 -2.98 -15.06
N THR A 317 14.44 -2.48 -15.41
CA THR A 317 15.48 -3.21 -16.11
C THR A 317 16.84 -2.97 -15.46
N GLU A 318 17.90 -3.47 -16.11
CA GLU A 318 19.27 -3.23 -15.67
C GLU A 318 19.69 -1.77 -15.73
N ARG A 319 18.99 -0.94 -16.52
CA ARG A 319 19.27 0.50 -16.63
C ARG A 319 19.12 1.20 -15.28
N THR A 320 18.13 0.80 -14.49
CA THR A 320 17.88 1.38 -13.17
C THR A 320 18.52 0.62 -12.00
N ARG A 321 19.39 -0.38 -12.25
CA ARG A 321 20.05 -1.17 -11.20
C ARG A 321 20.83 -0.31 -10.19
N ALA A 322 21.44 0.78 -10.65
CA ALA A 322 22.31 1.64 -9.84
C ALA A 322 21.53 2.68 -9.01
N PHE A 323 20.23 2.80 -9.24
CA PHE A 323 19.32 3.63 -8.44
C PHE A 323 19.01 2.89 -7.13
#